data_AF-A0A1H4IDW9-F1
#
_entry.id   AF-A0A1H4IDW9-F1
#
_cell.length_a   1.000
_cell.length_b   1.000
_cell.length_c   1.000
_cell.angle_alpha   90.00
_cell.angle_beta   90.00
_cell.angle_gamma   90.00
#
_symmetry.space_group_name_H-M   'P 1'
#
loop_
_entity.id
_entity.type
_entity.pdbx_description
1 polymer ?
#
loop_
_entity_poly.entity_id
_entity_poly.type
_entity_poly.pdbx_seq_one_letter_code
_entity_poly.pdbx_strand_id
1 'polypeptide(L)'
;MTDTLRGVENTQVTGPAVSGNNDVVAAEAVRELSAGEQRLVADLVRQARAEGVELTGRDGLLKALTKSVLEAALDEEMTEHLGYDKHAAAGRGSGNSRNGSRTKRVLTDACGEVAIEVPRDRNGSFTPQIVPKRQRRLSGVNPVGPR
;
A
#
# COMPACT_ATOMS: atom_id res chain seq x y z
N MET A 1 -38.21 -53.53 -44.94
CA MET A 1 -37.44 -52.67 -45.87
C MET A 1 -37.95 -51.25 -45.66
N THR A 2 -37.02 -50.32 -45.39
CA THR A 2 -37.11 -48.85 -45.23
C THR A 2 -38.05 -48.33 -44.14
N ASP A 3 -37.56 -47.85 -42.99
CA ASP A 3 -36.82 -46.59 -42.70
C ASP A 3 -37.79 -45.44 -42.36
N THR A 4 -37.37 -44.56 -41.43
CA THR A 4 -37.69 -43.11 -41.32
C THR A 4 -38.19 -42.63 -39.93
N LEU A 5 -37.26 -42.00 -39.21
CA LEU A 5 -37.33 -40.77 -38.38
C LEU A 5 -38.07 -40.80 -37.01
N ARG A 6 -37.39 -40.58 -35.87
CA ARG A 6 -36.72 -39.36 -35.34
C ARG A 6 -37.71 -38.40 -34.67
N GLY A 7 -37.61 -38.23 -33.35
CA GLY A 7 -38.23 -37.13 -32.60
C GLY A 7 -38.51 -37.47 -31.15
N VAL A 8 -37.49 -37.36 -30.28
CA VAL A 8 -37.67 -37.40 -28.82
C VAL A 8 -38.04 -35.98 -28.39
N GLU A 9 -39.22 -35.84 -27.79
CA GLU A 9 -39.69 -34.61 -27.17
C GLU A 9 -38.83 -34.30 -25.93
N ASN A 10 -38.31 -33.08 -25.85
CA ASN A 10 -37.78 -32.53 -24.60
C ASN A 10 -38.21 -31.08 -24.48
N THR A 11 -39.43 -30.89 -23.98
CA THR A 11 -39.92 -29.62 -23.46
C THR A 11 -39.38 -29.45 -22.05
N GLN A 12 -38.35 -28.61 -21.87
CA GLN A 12 -37.92 -28.13 -20.56
C GLN A 12 -38.43 -26.70 -20.39
N VAL A 13 -39.31 -26.57 -19.40
CA VAL A 13 -40.03 -25.38 -18.95
C VAL A 13 -39.05 -24.34 -18.42
N THR A 14 -39.14 -23.11 -18.92
CA THR A 14 -38.46 -21.93 -18.37
C THR A 14 -39.17 -21.45 -17.10
N GLY A 15 -38.46 -21.47 -15.96
CA GLY A 15 -38.83 -20.83 -14.70
C GLY A 15 -37.75 -19.84 -14.25
N PRO A 16 -38.05 -18.91 -13.31
CA PRO A 16 -37.63 -17.52 -13.40
C PRO A 16 -36.25 -17.20 -12.83
N ALA A 17 -35.68 -16.11 -13.37
CA ALA A 17 -34.46 -15.46 -12.95
C ALA A 17 -34.49 -15.04 -11.47
N VAL A 18 -33.41 -15.36 -10.74
CA VAL A 18 -33.02 -14.69 -9.50
C VAL A 18 -31.53 -14.39 -9.55
N SER A 19 -31.25 -13.08 -9.62
CA SER A 19 -30.17 -12.31 -9.01
C SER A 19 -28.92 -13.08 -8.55
N GLY A 20 -27.83 -12.84 -9.25
CA GLY A 20 -26.47 -13.08 -8.75
C GLY A 20 -25.66 -11.81 -8.94
N ASN A 21 -25.60 -10.98 -7.89
CA ASN A 21 -24.63 -9.90 -7.77
C ASN A 21 -23.22 -10.49 -7.88
N ASN A 22 -22.58 -10.33 -9.02
CA ASN A 22 -21.13 -10.53 -9.13
C ASN A 22 -20.44 -9.22 -8.76
N ASP A 23 -20.50 -8.88 -7.47
CA ASP A 23 -19.41 -8.14 -6.85
C ASP A 23 -18.20 -9.09 -6.85
N VAL A 24 -17.51 -9.14 -7.99
CA VAL A 24 -16.18 -9.75 -8.08
C VAL A 24 -15.26 -8.94 -7.18
N VAL A 25 -15.15 -9.42 -5.95
CA VAL A 25 -14.12 -9.06 -4.97
C VAL A 25 -12.76 -9.08 -5.64
N ALA A 26 -12.26 -7.90 -5.98
CA ALA A 26 -10.86 -7.69 -6.32
C ALA A 26 -10.01 -7.87 -5.06
N ALA A 27 -9.92 -9.10 -4.57
CA ALA A 27 -8.83 -9.53 -3.69
C ALA A 27 -7.63 -9.78 -4.61
N GLU A 28 -6.95 -8.72 -5.04
CA GLU A 28 -5.69 -8.82 -5.76
C GLU A 28 -4.66 -9.58 -4.92
N ALA A 29 -3.98 -10.52 -5.58
CA ALA A 29 -3.05 -11.46 -4.97
C ALA A 29 -1.97 -10.75 -4.14
N VAL A 30 -1.74 -11.24 -2.91
CA VAL A 30 -0.58 -10.86 -2.11
C VAL A 30 0.68 -11.29 -2.88
N ARG A 31 1.58 -10.35 -3.16
CA ARG A 31 2.86 -10.65 -3.82
C ARG A 31 3.67 -11.62 -2.95
N GLU A 32 4.12 -12.72 -3.54
CA GLU A 32 5.07 -13.61 -2.90
C GLU A 32 6.43 -12.91 -2.68
N LEU A 33 6.95 -13.02 -1.47
CA LEU A 33 8.25 -12.48 -1.12
C LEU A 33 9.36 -13.37 -1.67
N SER A 34 10.42 -12.76 -2.20
CA SER A 34 11.63 -13.48 -2.61
C SER A 34 12.29 -14.14 -1.39
N ALA A 35 13.13 -15.16 -1.63
CA ALA A 35 13.87 -15.82 -0.56
C ALA A 35 14.77 -14.86 0.25
N GLY A 36 15.22 -13.75 -0.35
CA GLY A 36 15.96 -12.69 0.36
C GLY A 36 15.05 -11.94 1.33
N GLU A 37 13.89 -11.49 0.85
CA GLU A 37 12.89 -10.77 1.65
C GLU A 37 12.33 -11.64 2.78
N GLN A 38 12.06 -12.92 2.51
CA GLN A 38 11.61 -13.87 3.54
C GLN A 38 12.63 -14.03 4.68
N ARG A 39 13.94 -13.99 4.36
CA ARG A 39 15.01 -14.03 5.37
C ARG A 39 15.00 -12.78 6.25
N LEU A 40 14.87 -11.60 5.65
CA LEU A 40 14.77 -10.34 6.40
C LEU A 40 13.55 -10.32 7.32
N VAL A 41 12.39 -10.80 6.84
CA VAL A 41 11.18 -10.93 7.66
C VAL A 41 11.41 -11.88 8.82
N ALA A 42 12.04 -13.04 8.58
CA ALA A 42 12.33 -14.01 9.63
C ALA A 42 13.25 -13.43 10.71
N ASP A 43 14.29 -12.68 10.32
CA ASP A 43 15.21 -12.02 11.25
C ASP A 43 14.50 -10.94 12.08
N LEU A 44 13.64 -10.14 11.44
CA LEU A 44 12.86 -9.11 12.12
C LEU A 44 11.87 -9.71 13.14
N VAL A 45 11.20 -10.80 12.79
CA VAL A 45 10.31 -11.55 13.72
C VAL A 45 11.11 -12.12 14.89
N ARG A 46 12.31 -12.65 14.64
CA ARG A 46 13.19 -13.18 15.69
C ARG A 46 13.60 -12.06 16.66
N GLN A 47 14.00 -10.90 16.14
CA GLN A 47 14.37 -9.75 16.95
C GLN A 47 13.18 -9.24 17.78
N ALA A 48 12.00 -9.05 17.17
CA ALA A 48 10.81 -8.60 17.89
C ALA A 48 10.44 -9.55 19.05
N ARG A 49 10.56 -10.88 18.85
CA ARG A 49 10.36 -11.86 19.92
C ARG A 49 11.38 -11.74 21.04
N ALA A 50 12.66 -11.51 20.72
CA ALA A 50 13.71 -11.34 21.71
C ALA A 50 13.52 -10.06 22.55
N GLU A 51 12.98 -9.00 21.94
CA GLU A 51 12.68 -7.72 22.59
C GLU A 51 11.31 -7.71 23.30
N GLY A 52 10.51 -8.78 23.17
CA GLY A 52 9.16 -8.85 23.73
C GLY A 52 8.14 -7.95 23.02
N VAL A 53 8.43 -7.53 21.79
CA VAL A 53 7.54 -6.70 20.97
C VAL A 53 6.43 -7.57 20.38
N GLU A 54 5.19 -7.14 20.54
CA GLU A 54 4.04 -7.81 19.92
C GLU A 54 4.12 -7.72 18.38
N LEU A 55 3.74 -8.79 17.68
CA LEU A 55 3.68 -8.75 16.21
C LEU A 55 2.56 -7.81 15.73
N THR A 56 1.40 -7.96 16.37
CA THR A 56 0.20 -7.15 16.20
C THR A 56 -0.06 -6.42 17.50
N GLY A 57 -0.44 -5.14 17.45
CA GLY A 57 -0.71 -4.38 18.66
C GLY A 57 -0.64 -2.88 18.43
N ARG A 58 -0.84 -2.08 19.48
CA ARG A 58 -0.79 -0.62 19.38
C ARG A 58 0.57 -0.13 18.89
N ASP A 59 1.64 -0.75 19.37
CA ASP A 59 3.04 -0.45 19.06
C ASP A 59 3.77 -1.69 18.52
N GLY A 60 3.00 -2.61 17.91
CA GLY A 60 3.53 -3.87 17.39
C GLY A 60 4.31 -3.72 16.09
N LEU A 61 5.05 -4.77 15.75
CA LEU A 61 5.97 -4.81 14.62
C LEU A 61 5.34 -4.41 13.28
N LEU A 62 4.15 -4.94 12.97
CA LEU A 62 3.49 -4.66 11.68
C LEU A 62 3.14 -3.17 11.52
N LYS A 63 2.81 -2.50 12.62
CA LYS A 63 2.53 -1.06 12.60
C LYS A 63 3.82 -0.25 12.38
N ALA A 64 4.90 -0.64 13.06
CA ALA A 64 6.22 -0.02 12.87
C ALA A 64 6.70 -0.17 11.42
N LEU A 65 6.54 -1.37 10.84
CA LEU A 65 6.84 -1.62 9.43
C LEU A 65 6.02 -0.74 8.49
N THR A 66 4.70 -0.67 8.70
CA THR A 66 3.80 0.17 7.90
C THR A 66 4.22 1.64 7.98
N LYS A 67 4.57 2.12 9.18
CA LYS A 67 5.11 3.47 9.37
C LYS A 67 6.37 3.68 8.55
N SER A 68 7.36 2.79 8.69
CA SER A 68 8.65 2.91 8.01
C SER A 68 8.51 2.90 6.49
N VAL A 69 7.66 2.05 5.92
CA VAL A 69 7.39 2.02 4.47
C VAL A 69 6.79 3.34 3.99
N LEU A 70 5.79 3.87 4.70
CA LEU A 70 5.17 5.16 4.36
C LEU A 70 6.17 6.32 4.43
N GLU A 71 7.00 6.37 5.48
CA GLU A 71 8.00 7.42 5.65
C GLU A 71 9.12 7.33 4.61
N ALA A 72 9.60 6.12 4.29
CA ALA A 72 10.60 5.91 3.24
C ALA A 72 10.09 6.36 1.86
N ALA A 73 8.85 5.99 1.52
CA ALA A 73 8.27 6.36 0.24
C ALA A 73 7.99 7.87 0.14
N LEU A 74 7.62 8.53 1.25
CA LEU A 74 7.53 10.00 1.31
C LEU A 74 8.90 10.69 1.20
N ASP A 75 9.94 10.06 1.73
CA ASP A 75 11.31 10.56 1.61
C ASP A 75 11.84 10.46 0.17
N GLU A 76 11.49 9.40 -0.57
CA GLU A 76 11.76 9.29 -2.01
C GLU A 76 11.01 10.37 -2.79
N GLU A 77 9.71 10.57 -2.55
CA GLU A 77 8.95 11.67 -3.17
C GLU A 77 9.60 13.03 -2.95
N MET A 78 10.15 13.27 -1.75
CA MET A 78 10.83 14.51 -1.43
C MET A 78 12.17 14.64 -2.18
N THR A 79 12.90 13.53 -2.33
CA THR A 79 14.12 13.50 -3.16
C THR A 79 13.79 13.83 -4.60
N GLU A 80 12.76 13.23 -5.18
CA GLU A 80 12.31 13.51 -6.55
C GLU A 80 11.85 14.96 -6.70
N HIS A 81 11.04 15.47 -5.76
CA HIS A 81 10.55 16.85 -5.78
C HIS A 81 11.68 17.89 -5.73
N LEU A 82 12.73 17.62 -4.97
CA LEU A 82 13.88 18.53 -4.85
C LEU A 82 14.95 18.30 -5.92
N GLY A 83 14.95 17.13 -6.56
CA GLY A 83 15.97 16.69 -7.51
C GLY A 83 17.31 16.31 -6.87
N TYR A 84 17.36 16.09 -5.55
CA TYR A 84 18.57 15.68 -4.85
C TYR A 84 18.27 14.96 -3.53
N ASP A 85 19.19 14.08 -3.13
CA ASP A 85 19.08 13.31 -1.89
C ASP A 85 19.25 14.15 -0.62
N LYS A 86 18.72 13.63 0.48
CA LYS A 86 18.91 14.21 1.80
C LYS A 86 20.42 14.37 2.08
N HIS A 87 20.82 15.59 2.46
CA HIS A 87 22.21 15.98 2.72
C HIS A 87 23.16 16.02 1.50
N ALA A 88 22.68 15.79 0.29
CA ALA A 88 23.50 15.91 -0.91
C ALA A 88 24.01 17.34 -1.12
N ALA A 89 25.26 17.48 -1.56
CA ALA A 89 25.87 18.77 -1.86
C ALA A 89 25.14 19.52 -2.99
N ALA A 90 24.48 18.79 -3.90
CA ALA A 90 23.67 19.33 -5.00
C ALA A 90 22.53 20.24 -4.51
N GLY A 91 22.06 20.07 -3.27
CA GLY A 91 21.04 20.94 -2.67
C GLY A 91 21.55 22.30 -2.18
N ARG A 92 22.87 22.53 -2.13
CA ARG A 92 23.42 23.79 -1.62
C ARG A 92 23.21 24.90 -2.65
N GLY A 93 22.44 25.92 -2.27
CA GLY A 93 22.17 27.05 -3.15
C GLY A 93 21.11 26.80 -4.22
N SER A 94 20.37 25.67 -4.18
CA SER A 94 19.32 25.35 -5.16
C SER A 94 18.02 26.17 -5.00
N GLY A 95 17.94 27.03 -3.97
CA GLY A 95 16.76 27.86 -3.69
C GLY A 95 15.59 27.15 -3.02
N ASN A 96 15.62 25.82 -2.89
CA ASN A 96 14.68 25.06 -2.05
C ASN A 96 15.38 23.94 -1.29
N SER A 97 14.95 23.67 -0.07
CA SER A 97 15.55 22.65 0.78
C SER A 97 14.54 21.93 1.65
N ARG A 98 14.88 20.71 2.09
CA ARG A 98 14.15 20.04 3.17
C ARG A 98 14.14 20.95 4.42
N ASN A 99 12.99 21.04 5.09
CA ASN A 99 12.76 21.90 6.25
C ASN A 99 12.01 21.12 7.36
N GLY A 100 12.61 20.00 7.77
CA GLY A 100 12.06 19.09 8.77
C GLY A 100 10.84 18.32 8.30
N SER A 101 10.10 17.76 9.26
CA SER A 101 8.90 16.96 9.04
C SER A 101 7.74 17.46 9.89
N ARG A 102 6.54 16.94 9.65
CA ARG A 102 5.38 17.06 10.54
C ARG A 102 4.81 15.70 10.86
N THR A 103 4.45 15.51 12.12
CA THR A 103 3.66 14.35 12.50
C THR A 103 2.26 14.42 11.88
N LYS A 104 1.83 13.33 11.25
CA LYS A 104 0.48 13.11 10.74
C LYS A 104 0.03 11.73 11.17
N ARG A 105 -1.22 11.63 11.63
CA ARG A 105 -1.87 10.35 11.93
C ARG A 105 -2.75 9.93 10.77
N VAL A 106 -2.56 8.71 10.29
CA VAL A 106 -3.31 8.12 9.18
C VAL A 106 -3.91 6.78 9.61
N LEU A 107 -5.13 6.52 9.19
CA LEU A 107 -5.80 5.24 9.34
C LEU A 107 -5.51 4.39 8.12
N THR A 108 -4.91 3.22 8.35
CA THR A 108 -4.65 2.19 7.33
C THR A 108 -5.59 1.01 7.58
N ASP A 109 -5.99 0.33 6.51
CA ASP A 109 -6.86 -0.85 6.63
C ASP A 109 -6.12 -2.03 7.29
N ALA A 110 -4.81 -2.16 7.11
CA ALA A 110 -4.02 -3.30 7.58
C ALA A 110 -3.63 -3.22 9.07
N CYS A 111 -3.30 -2.04 9.59
CA CYS A 111 -2.70 -1.88 10.93
C CYS A 111 -3.41 -0.82 11.79
N GLY A 112 -4.57 -0.33 11.33
CA GLY A 112 -5.28 0.75 11.99
C GLY A 112 -4.51 2.07 11.92
N GLU A 113 -4.58 2.84 13.00
CA GLU A 113 -3.98 4.16 13.05
C GLU A 113 -2.46 4.12 13.25
N VAL A 114 -1.76 4.87 12.40
CA VAL A 114 -0.29 5.01 12.35
C VAL A 114 0.09 6.48 12.40
N ALA A 115 1.06 6.83 13.25
CA ALA A 115 1.67 8.16 13.27
C ALA A 115 2.93 8.15 12.40
N ILE A 116 2.97 8.99 11.38
CA ILE A 116 4.07 9.13 10.41
C ILE A 116 4.63 10.56 10.43
N GLU A 117 5.88 10.70 10.03
CA GLU A 117 6.54 11.97 9.78
C GLU A 117 6.50 12.32 8.29
N VAL A 118 5.77 13.39 7.94
CA VAL A 118 5.66 13.85 6.55
C VAL A 118 6.71 14.93 6.30
N PRO A 119 7.65 14.75 5.36
CA PRO A 119 8.69 15.73 5.07
C PRO A 119 8.09 17.00 4.47
N ARG A 120 8.81 18.11 4.63
CA ARG A 120 8.45 19.42 4.08
C ARG A 120 9.64 20.07 3.40
N ASP A 121 9.36 20.87 2.39
CA ASP A 121 10.33 21.76 1.77
C ASP A 121 10.22 23.19 2.34
N ARG A 122 11.25 23.99 2.15
CA ARG A 122 11.34 25.37 2.65
C ARG A 122 10.30 26.26 1.98
N ASN A 123 10.06 26.06 0.70
CA ASN A 123 9.16 26.89 -0.11
C ASN A 123 7.69 26.46 0.02
N GLY A 124 7.41 25.33 0.69
CA GLY A 124 6.06 24.81 0.89
C GLY A 124 5.39 24.30 -0.40
N SER A 125 6.15 24.07 -1.46
CA SER A 125 5.63 23.60 -2.75
C SER A 125 5.46 22.08 -2.82
N PHE A 126 6.03 21.33 -1.87
CA PHE A 126 5.89 19.88 -1.83
C PHE A 126 4.44 19.46 -1.63
N THR A 127 3.97 18.55 -2.49
CA THR A 127 2.60 18.04 -2.48
C THR A 127 2.64 16.51 -2.59
N PRO A 128 2.70 15.80 -1.44
CA PRO A 128 2.89 14.35 -1.43
C PRO A 128 1.72 13.62 -2.07
N GLN A 129 2.00 12.54 -2.80
CA GLN A 129 0.99 11.74 -3.50
C GLN A 129 0.61 10.50 -2.70
N ILE A 130 1.57 9.83 -2.07
CA ILE A 130 1.34 8.64 -1.24
C ILE A 130 0.46 8.97 -0.03
N VAL A 131 0.70 10.13 0.59
CA VAL A 131 -0.08 10.58 1.75
C VAL A 131 -0.61 12.01 1.53
N PRO A 132 -1.68 12.19 0.73
CA PRO A 132 -2.13 13.50 0.30
C PRO A 132 -2.45 14.45 1.43
N LYS A 133 -2.30 15.75 1.17
CA LYS A 133 -2.64 16.81 2.13
C LYS A 133 -4.09 16.64 2.60
N ARG A 134 -4.31 16.76 3.92
CA ARG A 134 -5.63 16.65 4.60
C ARG A 134 -6.30 15.27 4.57
N GLN A 135 -5.79 14.29 3.83
CA GLN A 135 -6.34 12.94 3.83
C GLN A 135 -5.92 12.16 5.08
N ARG A 136 -6.87 11.56 5.80
CA ARG A 136 -6.62 10.82 7.04
C ARG A 136 -6.80 9.30 6.93
N ARG A 137 -7.49 8.81 5.89
CA ARG A 137 -7.72 7.39 5.64
C ARG A 137 -7.03 7.00 4.33
N LEU A 138 -6.24 5.92 4.36
CA LEU A 138 -5.53 5.39 3.21
C LEU A 138 -6.13 4.02 2.87
N SER A 139 -6.87 3.94 1.76
CA SER A 139 -7.54 2.71 1.28
C SER A 139 -6.72 1.96 0.23
N GLY A 140 -5.39 2.15 0.28
CA GLY A 140 -4.44 1.74 -0.75
C GLY A 140 -3.26 2.70 -0.74
N VAL A 141 -2.05 2.16 -0.73
CA VAL A 141 -0.80 2.93 -0.73
C VAL A 141 -0.03 2.50 -1.97
N ASN A 142 -0.09 3.31 -3.01
CA ASN A 142 0.69 3.05 -4.22
C ASN A 142 2.00 3.83 -4.14
N PRO A 143 3.17 3.17 -4.28
CA PRO A 143 4.42 3.89 -4.40
C PRO A 143 4.41 4.74 -5.66
N VAL A 144 5.17 5.83 -5.65
CA VAL A 144 5.41 6.63 -6.85
C VAL A 144 6.21 5.79 -7.84
N GLY A 145 5.65 5.58 -9.03
CA GLY A 145 6.41 5.03 -10.14
C GLY A 145 7.34 6.10 -10.71
N PRO A 146 8.53 5.72 -11.24
CA PRO A 146 9.44 6.68 -11.86
C PRO A 146 8.71 7.39 -13.01
N ARG A 147 8.88 8.71 -13.09
CA ARG A 147 8.45 9.50 -14.26
C ARG A 147 9.50 9.50 -15.35
#